data_AF-A0A419NBX3-F1
#
_entry.id   AF-A0A419NBX3-F1
#
_cell.length_a   1.000
_cell.length_b   1.000
_cell.length_c   1.000
_cell.angle_alpha   90.00
_cell.angle_beta   90.00
_cell.angle_gamma   90.00
#
_symmetry.space_group_name_H-M   'P 1'
#
loop_
_entity.id
_entity.type
_entity.pdbx_description
1 polymer ?
#
loop_
_entity_poly.entity_id
_entity_poly.type
_entity_poly.pdbx_seq_one_letter_code
_entity_poly.pdbx_strand_id
1 'polypeptide(L)' 'MSFLFLAIPLTIFVLFVAPVWLWLHYSNRQQNGSQLSQHEMQNLTSLTHEAQRMRERIQALEEILDAEHPGWRQS' A
#
# COMPACT_ATOMS: atom_id res chain seq x y z
N MET A 1 2.37 -55.71 0.26
CA MET A 1 3.77 -55.28 -0.01
C MET A 1 3.92 -54.34 -1.21
N SER A 2 2.91 -54.16 -2.07
CA SER A 2 3.00 -53.28 -3.27
C SER A 2 2.71 -51.79 -3.01
N PHE A 3 1.99 -51.45 -1.93
CA PHE A 3 1.59 -50.07 -1.64
C PHE A 3 2.77 -49.12 -1.43
N LEU A 4 3.87 -49.62 -0.86
CA LEU A 4 5.08 -48.84 -0.62
C LEU A 4 5.77 -48.42 -1.94
N PHE A 5 5.80 -49.29 -2.94
CA PHE A 5 6.40 -48.99 -4.24
C PHE A 5 5.64 -47.92 -5.03
N LEU A 6 4.32 -47.81 -4.82
CA LEU A 6 3.51 -46.76 -5.44
C LEU A 6 3.48 -45.47 -4.59
N ALA A 7 3.56 -45.59 -3.27
CA ALA A 7 3.57 -44.46 -2.35
C ALA A 7 4.87 -43.64 -2.45
N ILE A 8 6.04 -44.27 -2.57
CA ILE A 8 7.33 -43.57 -2.64
C ILE A 8 7.39 -42.49 -3.75
N PRO A 9 7.12 -42.81 -5.04
CA PRO A 9 7.14 -41.80 -6.09
C PRO A 9 6.03 -40.75 -5.93
N LEU A 10 4.86 -41.15 -5.42
CA LEU A 10 3.75 -40.24 -5.15
C LEU A 10 4.10 -39.24 -4.04
N THR A 11 4.77 -39.67 -2.97
CA THR A 11 5.18 -38.80 -1.87
C THR A 11 6.22 -37.78 -2.33
N ILE A 12 7.19 -38.18 -3.16
CA ILE A 12 8.18 -37.25 -3.73
C ILE A 12 7.47 -36.21 -4.62
N PHE A 13 6.51 -36.65 -5.44
CA PHE A 13 5.71 -35.75 -6.27
C PHE A 13 4.97 -34.70 -5.43
N VAL A 14 4.26 -35.13 -4.38
CA VAL A 14 3.55 -34.23 -3.45
C VAL A 14 4.51 -33.31 -2.71
N LEU A 15 5.67 -33.82 -2.29
CA LEU A 15 6.70 -33.05 -1.60
C LEU A 15 7.30 -31.94 -2.48
N PHE A 16 7.25 -32.06 -3.80
CA PHE A 16 7.62 -30.99 -4.72
C PHE A 16 6.44 -30.06 -5.06
N VAL A 17 5.25 -30.61 -5.28
CA VAL A 17 4.07 -29.82 -5.66
C VAL A 17 3.59 -28.94 -4.50
N ALA A 18 3.59 -29.44 -3.27
CA ALA A 18 3.17 -28.70 -2.09
C ALA A 18 3.98 -27.41 -1.85
N PRO A 19 5.33 -27.40 -1.87
CA PRO A 19 6.11 -26.17 -1.69
C PRO A 19 5.99 -25.23 -2.89
N VAL A 20 5.89 -25.72 -4.13
CA VAL A 20 5.62 -24.87 -5.30
C VAL A 20 4.26 -24.20 -5.20
N TRP A 21 3.23 -24.95 -4.77
CA TRP A 21 1.89 -24.42 -4.54
C TRP A 21 1.87 -23.40 -3.39
N LEU A 22 2.55 -23.69 -2.28
CA LEU A 22 2.69 -22.75 -1.17
C LEU A 22 3.36 -21.47 -1.65
N TRP A 23 4.48 -21.58 -2.36
CA TRP A 23 5.18 -20.44 -2.91
C TRP A 23 4.28 -19.62 -3.84
N LEU A 24 3.54 -20.27 -4.74
CA LEU A 24 2.60 -19.60 -5.65
C LEU A 24 1.42 -18.97 -4.90
N HIS A 25 0.85 -19.66 -3.92
CA HIS A 25 -0.27 -19.17 -3.11
C HIS A 25 0.10 -17.92 -2.30
N TYR A 26 1.29 -17.94 -1.69
CA TYR A 26 1.80 -16.80 -0.95
C TYR A 26 2.26 -15.68 -1.90
N SER A 27 2.90 -16.01 -3.01
CA SER A 27 3.28 -15.05 -4.05
C SER A 27 2.06 -14.33 -4.63
N ASN A 28 0.95 -15.02 -4.87
CA ASN A 28 -0.27 -14.39 -5.41
C ASN A 28 -0.90 -13.40 -4.41
N ARG A 29 -0.78 -13.66 -3.09
CA ARG A 29 -1.13 -12.66 -2.06
C ARG A 29 -0.14 -11.49 -2.01
N GLN A 30 1.16 -11.77 -2.15
CA GLN A 30 2.21 -10.75 -2.10
C GLN A 30 2.19 -9.81 -3.33
N GLN A 31 1.92 -10.35 -4.52
CA GLN A 31 1.83 -9.58 -5.76
C GLN A 31 0.65 -8.60 -5.76
N ASN A 32 -0.50 -8.98 -5.20
CA ASN A 32 -1.60 -8.04 -4.95
C ASN A 32 -1.19 -6.90 -4.02
N GLY A 33 -0.37 -7.18 -3.00
CA GLY A 33 0.18 -6.15 -2.10
C GLY A 33 1.12 -5.17 -2.81
N SER A 34 1.89 -5.63 -3.79
CA SER A 34 2.80 -4.75 -4.55
C SER A 34 2.07 -3.76 -5.46
N GLN A 35 0.96 -4.16 -6.08
CA GLN A 35 0.15 -3.28 -6.92
C GLN A 35 -0.70 -2.30 -6.06
N LEU A 36 -1.22 -2.76 -4.92
CA LEU A 36 -1.85 -1.91 -3.91
C LEU A 36 -0.86 -0.86 -3.35
N SER A 37 0.40 -1.24 -3.10
CA SER A 37 1.41 -0.33 -2.56
C SER A 37 1.74 0.83 -3.50
N GLN A 38 1.73 0.63 -4.83
CA GLN A 38 1.94 1.73 -5.78
C GLN A 38 0.76 2.71 -5.78
N HIS A 39 -0.46 2.20 -5.68
CA HIS A 39 -1.66 3.03 -5.58
C HIS A 39 -1.71 3.79 -4.25
N GLU A 40 -1.35 3.16 -3.13
CA GLU A 40 -1.21 3.83 -1.83
C GLU A 40 -0.16 4.94 -1.87
N MET A 41 0.99 4.71 -2.51
CA MET A 41 2.03 5.73 -2.64
C MET A 41 1.55 6.93 -3.48
N GLN A 42 0.80 6.68 -4.56
CA GLN A 42 0.16 7.75 -5.34
C GLN A 42 -0.88 8.51 -4.52
N ASN A 43 -1.69 7.82 -3.72
CA ASN A 43 -2.69 8.45 -2.86
C ASN A 43 -2.06 9.31 -1.75
N LEU A 44 -0.96 8.85 -1.15
CA LEU A 44 -0.22 9.66 -0.17
C LEU A 44 0.39 10.90 -0.82
N THR A 45 0.87 10.78 -2.05
CA THR A 45 1.43 11.90 -2.82
C THR A 45 0.34 12.92 -3.20
N SER A 46 -0.86 12.46 -3.57
CA SER A 46 -1.98 13.36 -3.88
C SER A 46 -2.48 14.10 -2.64
N LEU A 47 -2.63 13.41 -1.51
CA LEU A 47 -3.03 14.01 -0.23
C LEU A 47 -2.02 15.05 0.26
N THR A 48 -0.73 14.78 0.15
CA THR A 48 0.32 15.75 0.54
C THR A 48 0.32 16.97 -0.37
N HIS A 49 0.11 16.79 -1.68
CA HIS A 49 -0.04 17.91 -2.61
C HIS A 49 -1.29 18.76 -2.30
N GLU A 50 -2.41 18.12 -1.97
CA GLU A 50 -3.63 18.84 -1.58
C GLU A 50 -3.45 19.60 -0.26
N ALA A 51 -2.79 18.98 0.73
CA ALA A 51 -2.44 19.64 1.99
C ALA A 51 -1.55 20.88 1.76
N GLN A 52 -0.57 20.78 0.85
CA GLN A 52 0.28 21.91 0.49
C GLN A 52 -0.54 23.06 -0.13
N ARG A 53 -1.42 22.74 -1.08
CA ARG A 53 -2.31 23.74 -1.70
C ARG A 53 -3.24 24.41 -0.69
N MET A 54 -3.78 23.65 0.26
CA MET A 54 -4.60 24.22 1.33
C MET A 54 -3.80 25.19 2.19
N ARG A 55 -2.55 24.85 2.50
CA ARG A 55 -1.66 25.71 3.29
C ARG A 55 -1.36 27.04 2.61
N GLU A 56 -1.09 27.02 1.32
CA GLU A 56 -0.88 28.23 0.51
C GLU A 56 -2.13 29.12 0.49
N ARG A 57 -3.32 28.51 0.37
CA ARG A 57 -4.59 29.26 0.41
C ARG A 57 -4.85 29.87 1.77
N ILE A 58 -4.57 29.14 2.85
CA ILE A 58 -4.70 29.68 4.22
C ILE A 58 -3.76 30.85 4.39
N GLN A 59 -2.51 30.75 3.93
CA GLN A 59 -1.55 31.84 4.03
C GLN A 59 -1.98 33.08 3.25
N ALA A 60 -2.50 32.91 2.02
CA ALA A 60 -3.06 34.01 1.25
C ALA A 60 -4.29 34.64 1.94
N LEU A 61 -5.16 33.82 2.53
CA LEU A 61 -6.31 34.32 3.30
C LEU A 61 -5.87 35.05 4.58
N GLU A 62 -4.83 34.56 5.26
CA GLU A 62 -4.23 35.24 6.41
C GLU A 62 -3.65 36.60 6.02
N GLU A 63 -2.98 36.70 4.86
CA GLU A 63 -2.41 37.95 4.36
C GLU A 63 -3.51 38.97 4.00
N ILE A 64 -4.59 38.51 3.35
CA ILE A 64 -5.76 39.36 3.07
C ILE A 64 -6.43 39.80 4.38
N LEU A 65 -6.62 38.89 5.33
CA LEU A 65 -7.29 39.17 6.60
C LEU A 65 -6.45 40.11 7.48
N ASP A 66 -5.12 39.98 7.46
CA ASP A 66 -4.20 40.92 8.13
C ASP A 66 -4.25 42.31 7.46
N ALA A 67 -4.44 42.38 6.14
CA ALA A 67 -4.59 43.65 5.41
C ALA A 67 -5.94 44.34 5.65
N GLU A 68 -7.05 43.59 5.73
CA GLU A 68 -8.39 44.14 5.97
C GLU A 68 -8.68 44.41 7.45
N HIS A 69 -8.15 43.60 8.38
CA HIS A 69 -8.39 43.69 9.82
C HIS A 69 -7.09 43.60 10.65
N PRO A 70 -6.26 44.66 10.67
CA PRO A 70 -5.03 44.67 11.47
C PRO A 70 -5.36 44.56 12.97
N GLY A 71 -5.21 43.37 13.56
CA GLY A 71 -5.46 43.11 14.99
C GLY A 71 -6.27 41.83 15.33
N TRP A 72 -6.83 41.12 14.34
CA TRP A 72 -7.66 39.93 14.59
C TRP A 72 -6.94 38.79 15.33
N ARG A 73 -5.61 38.69 15.19
CA ARG A 73 -4.79 37.66 15.89
C ARG A 73 -4.63 37.92 17.40
N GLN A 74 -5.02 39.10 17.90
CA GLN A 74 -4.79 39.54 19.27
C GLN A 74 -6.08 39.68 20.11
N SER A 75 -7.27 39.40 19.53
CA SER A 75 -8.56 39.43 20.23
C SER A 75 -8.91 38.12 20.92
#